data_AF-A0AAE3UDX7-F1
#
_entry.id   AF-A0AAE3UDX7-F1
#
_cell.length_a   1.000
_cell.length_b   1.000
_cell.length_c   1.000
_cell.angle_alpha   90.00
_cell.angle_beta   90.00
_cell.angle_gamma   90.00
#
_symmetry.space_group_name_H-M   'P 1'
#
loop_
_entity.id
_entity.type
_entity.pdbx_description
1 polymer ?
#
loop_
_entity_poly.entity_id
_entity_poly.type
_entity_poly.pdbx_seq_one_letter_code
_entity_poly.pdbx_strand_id
1 'polypeptide(L)'
;MNPELLNEPLLEFGNDRLSEDPKQGIAIGGFFSTSTHTHRSEIHYAIIGTNYNIEKALEWINQFGSIIEASDKEIKMKEGGKIDDGQVIDEDDEESMLFPNEIEEDEQATVSEYDAVRYVKNKRLNPDFPGFTAESIFHCSFVNDEANNKTVKQAKIDEILGNSELTNFDRTVRICDLYKDAYIDLLENSLSIPAICFIVIPSNVFKKLSSIPYKGNLFFNLRRYLKAQLITLPNAIPVQIILEDTILGKKKSLQDLSMQAWNFVVANYYKNIGTPWTLTLKDKHTCFIGISFHKVLNAENNMVRSSIAQAFNYEGKGIVFIGKSFKWDAEANNTAAPHLTYDYAKNMIQEVIQKYKKFNQNLPPIRVVIHKTTDFWTAAQHTDYAEVEGLKDGIRKVLGEEITIDLVTIKSASIKLLRREGEYPVMRGTLLPLDKQTGILYTTGYIPYYETFPGQHIPHPLEISIFEGESTLKQVSEEILALTKLNFNNCNFFDSLPITLRFAQKVGEIIQYAEEDATLPDKYFFYM
;
A
#
# COMPACT_ATOMS: atom_id res chain seq x y z
N MET A 1 22.28 -5.77 -26.39
CA MET A 1 21.69 -5.33 -25.12
C MET A 1 22.36 -6.14 -24.03
N ASN A 2 23.05 -5.51 -23.09
CA ASN A 2 23.70 -6.22 -21.99
C ASN A 2 22.94 -5.86 -20.71
N PRO A 3 22.41 -6.83 -19.95
CA PRO A 3 21.80 -6.53 -18.67
C PRO A 3 22.85 -6.01 -17.69
N GLU A 4 22.47 -5.03 -16.89
CA GLU A 4 23.25 -4.45 -15.80
C GLU A 4 22.57 -4.78 -14.47
N LEU A 5 23.33 -5.11 -13.44
CA LEU A 5 22.81 -5.27 -12.08
C LEU A 5 22.95 -3.94 -11.33
N LEU A 6 21.83 -3.34 -10.96
CA LEU A 6 21.82 -2.17 -10.07
C LEU A 6 22.12 -2.60 -8.64
N ASN A 7 22.76 -1.71 -7.88
CA ASN A 7 22.98 -1.95 -6.44
C ASN A 7 21.63 -1.94 -5.72
N GLU A 8 21.45 -2.85 -4.76
CA GLU A 8 20.26 -2.85 -3.92
C GLU A 8 20.25 -1.56 -3.07
N PRO A 9 19.14 -0.79 -3.08
CA PRO A 9 19.08 0.46 -2.35
C PRO A 9 19.10 0.22 -0.84
N LEU A 10 19.93 1.02 -0.17
CA LEU A 10 20.00 1.08 1.28
C LEU A 10 18.86 1.94 1.83
N LEU A 11 18.45 1.57 3.04
CA LEU A 11 17.46 2.28 3.84
C LEU A 11 18.15 2.87 5.07
N GLU A 12 17.71 4.04 5.50
CA GLU A 12 18.23 4.77 6.64
C GLU A 12 17.30 4.59 7.86
N PHE A 13 17.88 4.22 8.99
CA PHE A 13 17.21 3.91 10.26
C PHE A 13 17.74 4.81 11.37
N GLY A 14 17.31 4.58 12.61
CA GLY A 14 17.84 5.30 13.76
C GLY A 14 19.36 5.14 13.89
N ASN A 15 20.00 6.15 14.49
CA ASN A 15 21.45 6.26 14.68
C ASN A 15 22.24 6.20 13.37
N ASP A 16 21.69 6.79 12.30
CA ASP A 16 22.28 6.85 10.94
C ASP A 16 22.65 5.46 10.39
N ARG A 17 21.94 4.41 10.83
CA ARG A 17 22.20 3.03 10.40
C ARG A 17 21.64 2.81 9.01
N LEU A 18 22.45 2.14 8.18
CA LEU A 18 22.06 1.74 6.83
C LEU A 18 21.89 0.23 6.76
N SER A 19 20.81 -0.23 6.12
CA SER A 19 20.54 -1.66 5.87
C SER A 19 19.76 -1.84 4.57
N GLU A 20 19.97 -2.97 3.89
CA GLU A 20 19.14 -3.38 2.75
C GLU A 20 17.78 -3.91 3.20
N ASP A 21 17.71 -4.59 4.35
CA ASP A 21 16.46 -5.19 4.86
C ASP A 21 15.86 -4.32 5.98
N PRO A 22 14.55 -4.00 5.92
CA PRO A 22 13.85 -3.27 6.98
C PRO A 22 13.89 -3.92 8.36
N LYS A 23 13.72 -5.24 8.45
CA LYS A 23 13.66 -5.95 9.75
C LYS A 23 15.03 -5.92 10.40
N GLN A 24 16.08 -6.23 9.66
CA GLN A 24 17.46 -6.13 10.14
C GLN A 24 17.82 -4.70 10.52
N GLY A 25 17.45 -3.72 9.68
CA GLY A 25 17.73 -2.31 9.92
C GLY A 25 17.11 -1.82 11.22
N ILE A 26 15.83 -2.12 11.45
CA ILE A 26 15.14 -1.79 12.70
C ILE A 26 15.71 -2.55 13.90
N ALA A 27 16.00 -3.85 13.76
CA ALA A 27 16.54 -4.66 14.86
C ALA A 27 17.90 -4.15 15.39
N ILE A 28 18.67 -3.46 14.55
CA ILE A 28 19.99 -2.92 14.91
C ILE A 28 19.94 -1.42 15.22
N GLY A 29 19.23 -0.64 14.41
CA GLY A 29 19.23 0.83 14.47
C GLY A 29 18.00 1.44 15.14
N GLY A 30 16.94 0.66 15.36
CA GLY A 30 15.63 1.18 15.75
C GLY A 30 14.93 1.91 14.60
N PHE A 31 13.79 2.54 14.90
CA PHE A 31 13.09 3.34 13.90
C PHE A 31 13.87 4.61 13.55
N PHE A 32 13.83 5.03 12.28
CA PHE A 32 14.40 6.30 11.84
C PHE A 32 13.94 7.48 12.70
N SER A 33 12.66 7.51 13.06
CA SER A 33 12.12 8.58 13.89
C SER A 33 12.83 8.73 15.24
N THR A 34 13.46 7.69 15.81
CA THR A 34 14.22 7.79 17.08
C THR A 34 15.36 8.81 17.03
N SER A 35 15.91 9.08 15.84
CA SER A 35 16.93 10.11 15.61
C SER A 35 16.35 11.48 15.24
N THR A 36 15.03 11.61 15.27
CA THR A 36 14.30 12.83 14.91
C THR A 36 13.32 13.23 16.03
N HIS A 37 12.78 14.44 15.97
CA HIS A 37 11.76 14.90 16.94
C HIS A 37 10.36 14.29 16.73
N THR A 38 10.20 13.36 15.79
CA THR A 38 8.90 12.75 15.45
C THR A 38 8.63 11.43 16.16
N HIS A 39 9.60 10.90 16.91
CA HIS A 39 9.42 9.70 17.70
C HIS A 39 8.36 9.87 18.79
N ARG A 40 7.52 8.84 18.96
CA ARG A 40 6.56 8.73 20.06
C ARG A 40 6.91 7.49 20.87
N SER A 41 7.02 7.64 22.18
CA SER A 41 7.29 6.52 23.11
C SER A 41 6.07 5.65 23.36
N GLU A 42 4.88 6.14 23.04
CA GLU A 42 3.62 5.42 23.29
C GLU A 42 2.69 5.56 22.08
N ILE A 43 2.01 4.48 21.75
CA ILE A 43 0.89 4.44 20.81
C ILE A 43 -0.36 4.14 21.62
N HIS A 44 -1.14 5.19 21.93
CA HIS A 44 -2.43 5.03 22.58
C HIS A 44 -3.45 4.49 21.59
N TYR A 45 -4.10 3.38 21.91
CA TYR A 45 -5.10 2.77 21.04
C TYR A 45 -6.36 2.38 21.80
N ALA A 46 -7.48 2.31 21.06
CA ALA A 46 -8.73 1.75 21.52
C ALA A 46 -9.18 0.61 20.61
N ILE A 47 -9.96 -0.32 21.14
CA ILE A 47 -10.49 -1.46 20.40
C ILE A 47 -12.01 -1.34 20.27
N ILE A 48 -12.52 -1.57 19.06
CA ILE A 48 -13.94 -1.74 18.78
C ILE A 48 -14.18 -3.16 18.30
N GLY A 49 -15.07 -3.88 18.98
CA GLY A 49 -15.40 -5.27 18.66
C GLY A 49 -16.39 -5.84 19.64
N THR A 50 -16.66 -7.13 19.56
CA THR A 50 -17.45 -7.81 20.60
C THR A 50 -16.62 -7.96 21.88
N ASN A 51 -17.24 -8.17 23.05
CA ASN A 51 -16.50 -8.38 24.30
C ASN A 51 -15.42 -9.47 24.17
N TYR A 52 -15.79 -10.58 23.54
CA TYR A 52 -14.86 -11.69 23.27
C TYR A 52 -13.72 -11.26 22.32
N ASN A 53 -14.02 -10.50 21.27
CA ASN A 53 -12.99 -10.02 20.36
C ASN A 53 -12.04 -9.01 21.00
N ILE A 54 -12.55 -8.12 21.86
CA ILE A 54 -11.73 -7.14 22.59
C ILE A 54 -10.74 -7.88 23.49
N GLU A 55 -11.21 -8.82 24.30
CA GLU A 55 -10.36 -9.65 25.18
C GLU A 55 -9.27 -10.36 24.38
N LYS A 56 -9.63 -11.05 23.29
CA LYS A 56 -8.67 -11.80 22.48
C LYS A 56 -7.69 -10.91 21.72
N ALA A 57 -8.13 -9.74 21.26
CA ALA A 57 -7.25 -8.77 20.62
C ALA A 57 -6.22 -8.21 21.61
N LEU A 58 -6.62 -7.93 22.86
CA LEU A 58 -5.69 -7.51 23.92
C LEU A 58 -4.65 -8.60 24.21
N GLU A 59 -5.07 -9.85 24.39
CA GLU A 59 -4.15 -10.98 24.57
C GLU A 59 -3.15 -11.12 23.41
N TRP A 60 -3.59 -10.91 22.18
CA TRP A 60 -2.73 -11.00 20.99
C TRP A 60 -1.76 -9.82 20.88
N ILE A 61 -2.22 -8.59 21.10
CA ILE A 61 -1.35 -7.39 21.06
C ILE A 61 -0.31 -7.45 22.19
N ASN A 62 -0.69 -7.93 23.38
CA ASN A 62 0.23 -8.03 24.52
C ASN A 62 1.39 -9.00 24.26
N GLN A 63 1.23 -10.01 23.39
CA GLN A 63 2.34 -10.89 23.00
C GLN A 63 3.45 -10.12 22.29
N PHE A 64 3.12 -9.04 21.58
CA PHE A 64 4.10 -8.21 20.89
C PHE A 64 4.98 -7.41 21.86
N GLY A 65 4.64 -7.31 23.14
CA GLY A 65 5.52 -6.71 24.15
C GLY A 65 6.70 -7.61 24.56
N SER A 66 6.75 -8.86 24.13
CA SER A 66 7.83 -9.81 24.45
C SER A 66 8.63 -10.19 23.21
N ILE A 67 9.82 -10.76 23.42
CA ILE A 67 10.59 -11.38 22.33
C ILE A 67 9.77 -12.55 21.75
N ILE A 68 9.64 -12.61 20.44
CA ILE A 68 8.95 -13.70 19.73
C ILE A 68 9.95 -14.40 18.83
N GLU A 69 10.23 -15.66 19.12
CA GLU A 69 11.10 -16.47 18.26
C GLU A 69 10.36 -16.81 16.96
N ALA A 70 11.00 -16.52 15.84
CA ALA A 70 10.53 -16.91 14.52
C ALA A 70 10.58 -18.44 14.35
N SER A 71 9.45 -18.97 13.90
CA SER A 71 9.22 -20.37 13.57
C SER A 71 10.05 -20.83 12.36
N ASP A 72 10.25 -22.14 12.25
CA ASP A 72 10.97 -22.77 11.13
C ASP A 72 10.12 -22.89 9.85
N LYS A 73 8.95 -22.25 9.78
CA LYS A 73 8.06 -22.32 8.62
C LYS A 73 8.66 -21.57 7.42
N GLU A 74 8.45 -22.12 6.23
CA GLU A 74 8.78 -21.44 4.99
C GLU A 74 7.89 -20.19 4.84
N ILE A 75 8.53 -19.04 4.63
CA ILE A 75 7.84 -17.79 4.33
C ILE A 75 7.88 -17.58 2.82
N LYS A 76 6.72 -17.62 2.20
CA LYS A 76 6.53 -17.07 0.86
C LYS A 76 6.04 -15.64 1.01
N MET A 77 6.78 -14.69 0.45
CA MET A 77 6.28 -13.34 0.21
C MET A 77 5.17 -13.42 -0.82
N LYS A 78 4.08 -12.71 -0.56
CA LYS A 78 3.05 -12.50 -1.57
C LYS A 78 3.68 -11.82 -2.79
N GLU A 79 3.43 -12.35 -3.98
CA GLU A 79 3.67 -11.67 -5.23
C GLU A 79 2.91 -10.34 -5.23
N GLY A 80 3.58 -9.28 -5.65
CA GLY A 80 2.93 -7.99 -5.72
C GLY A 80 2.22 -7.80 -7.06
N GLY A 81 1.35 -6.79 -7.13
CA GLY A 81 0.53 -6.55 -8.31
C GLY A 81 1.25 -6.37 -9.65
N LYS A 82 0.52 -6.72 -10.71
CA LYS A 82 0.81 -6.50 -12.13
C LYS A 82 0.09 -5.24 -12.62
N ILE A 83 0.55 -4.67 -13.73
CA ILE A 83 -0.15 -3.60 -14.43
C ILE A 83 -0.78 -4.19 -15.70
N ASP A 84 -2.10 -4.11 -15.82
CA ASP A 84 -2.89 -4.60 -16.96
C ASP A 84 -3.82 -3.49 -17.45
N ASP A 85 -3.76 -3.17 -18.75
CA ASP A 85 -4.48 -2.04 -19.37
C ASP A 85 -4.42 -0.72 -18.57
N GLY A 86 -3.25 -0.44 -17.97
CA GLY A 86 -3.01 0.76 -17.17
C GLY A 86 -3.58 0.74 -15.75
N GLN A 87 -4.17 -0.38 -15.31
CA GLN A 87 -4.64 -0.59 -13.94
C GLN A 87 -3.68 -1.51 -13.19
N VAL A 88 -3.41 -1.21 -11.92
CA VAL A 88 -2.71 -2.14 -11.04
C VAL A 88 -3.69 -3.21 -10.58
N ILE A 89 -3.37 -4.47 -10.85
CA ILE A 89 -4.08 -5.65 -10.37
C ILE A 89 -3.18 -6.34 -9.36
N ASP A 90 -3.62 -6.46 -8.12
CA ASP A 90 -2.90 -7.19 -7.08
C ASP A 90 -3.40 -8.64 -7.12
N GLU A 91 -2.59 -9.61 -7.55
CA GLU A 91 -3.07 -11.01 -7.71
C GLU A 91 -3.15 -11.75 -6.36
N ASP A 92 -2.38 -11.31 -5.37
CA ASP A 92 -2.26 -11.96 -4.06
C ASP A 92 -3.04 -11.26 -2.94
N ASP A 93 -3.64 -10.12 -3.26
CA ASP A 93 -4.60 -9.51 -2.37
C ASP A 93 -5.91 -10.29 -2.48
N GLU A 94 -6.16 -11.18 -1.52
CA GLU A 94 -7.46 -11.84 -1.31
C GLU A 94 -8.63 -10.83 -1.34
N GLU A 95 -8.35 -9.52 -1.21
CA GLU A 95 -9.29 -8.39 -1.23
C GLU A 95 -9.47 -7.71 -2.60
N SER A 96 -8.50 -7.77 -3.51
CA SER A 96 -8.51 -7.10 -4.83
C SER A 96 -9.23 -7.92 -5.90
N MET A 97 -9.49 -9.21 -5.64
CA MET A 97 -10.26 -10.08 -6.51
C MET A 97 -11.73 -9.61 -6.58
N LEU A 98 -11.98 -8.61 -7.42
CA LEU A 98 -13.28 -8.22 -7.98
C LEU A 98 -13.81 -9.28 -8.96
N PHE A 99 -13.09 -10.38 -9.16
CA PHE A 99 -13.54 -11.51 -9.96
C PHE A 99 -13.06 -12.76 -9.24
N PRO A 100 -13.96 -13.62 -8.75
CA PRO A 100 -13.58 -14.97 -8.40
C PRO A 100 -13.25 -15.65 -9.73
N ASN A 101 -11.97 -15.71 -10.07
CA ASN A 101 -11.56 -16.87 -10.83
C ASN A 101 -11.79 -18.03 -9.87
N GLU A 102 -12.60 -18.99 -10.31
CA GLU A 102 -12.57 -20.33 -9.75
C GLU A 102 -11.09 -20.67 -9.61
N ILE A 103 -10.67 -20.85 -8.36
CA ILE A 103 -9.41 -21.54 -8.10
C ILE A 103 -9.68 -22.91 -8.73
N GLU A 104 -9.22 -23.11 -9.97
CA GLU A 104 -8.99 -24.45 -10.47
C GLU A 104 -8.09 -25.07 -9.40
N GLU A 105 -8.68 -26.01 -8.67
CA GLU A 105 -7.94 -26.92 -7.82
C GLU A 105 -6.93 -27.58 -8.75
N ASP A 106 -5.71 -27.04 -8.79
CA ASP A 106 -4.60 -27.76 -9.37
C ASP A 106 -4.54 -29.08 -8.61
N GLU A 107 -4.94 -30.12 -9.34
CA GLU A 107 -4.99 -31.50 -8.91
C GLU A 107 -3.71 -31.83 -8.17
N GLN A 108 -3.87 -32.59 -7.09
CA GLN A 108 -2.81 -33.22 -6.33
C GLN A 108 -1.60 -33.52 -7.21
N ALA A 109 -0.59 -32.66 -7.13
CA ALA A 109 0.74 -33.00 -7.58
C ALA A 109 1.11 -34.25 -6.79
N THR A 110 1.12 -35.38 -7.48
CA THR A 110 1.54 -36.66 -6.92
C THR A 110 2.96 -36.45 -6.41
N VAL A 111 3.07 -36.41 -5.08
CA VAL A 111 4.36 -36.31 -4.40
C VAL A 111 5.13 -37.57 -4.76
N SER A 112 6.01 -37.47 -5.74
CA SER A 112 7.01 -38.48 -6.00
C SER A 112 7.85 -38.63 -4.74
N GLU A 113 7.92 -39.84 -4.19
CA GLU A 113 8.73 -40.22 -3.03
C GLU A 113 10.23 -40.10 -3.29
N TYR A 114 10.76 -38.89 -3.54
CA TYR A 114 12.18 -38.58 -3.51
C TYR A 114 12.37 -37.11 -3.15
N ASP A 115 12.31 -36.81 -1.86
CA ASP A 115 13.33 -36.04 -1.13
C ASP A 115 12.76 -35.60 0.23
N ALA A 116 13.46 -35.95 1.30
CA ALA A 116 13.20 -35.40 2.62
C ALA A 116 13.49 -33.90 2.54
N VAL A 117 12.45 -33.08 2.39
CA VAL A 117 12.53 -31.61 2.38
C VAL A 117 13.20 -31.18 3.69
N ARG A 118 14.49 -30.84 3.63
CA ARG A 118 15.20 -30.22 4.74
C ARG A 118 14.67 -28.80 4.85
N TYR A 119 13.83 -28.54 5.85
CA TYR A 119 13.44 -27.19 6.22
C TYR A 119 14.70 -26.40 6.64
N VAL A 120 15.23 -25.56 5.75
CA VAL A 120 16.34 -24.67 6.08
C VAL A 120 15.76 -23.42 6.73
N LYS A 121 16.02 -23.26 8.03
CA LYS A 121 15.62 -22.08 8.80
C LYS A 121 16.31 -20.83 8.25
N ASN A 122 15.62 -20.04 7.43
CA ASN A 122 16.15 -18.76 6.93
C ASN A 122 15.82 -17.62 7.90
N LYS A 123 16.66 -17.43 8.93
CA LYS A 123 16.49 -16.35 9.92
C LYS A 123 16.68 -14.95 9.32
N ARG A 124 17.26 -14.80 8.12
CA ARG A 124 17.33 -13.48 7.44
C ARG A 124 15.95 -13.10 6.89
N LEU A 125 15.25 -14.06 6.31
CA LEU A 125 13.88 -13.88 5.81
C LEU A 125 12.86 -13.82 6.95
N ASN A 126 13.01 -14.70 7.95
CA ASN A 126 12.15 -14.80 9.13
C ASN A 126 12.93 -14.52 10.43
N PRO A 127 13.30 -13.27 10.73
CA PRO A 127 14.00 -12.94 11.97
C PRO A 127 13.08 -12.96 13.18
N ASP A 128 13.66 -13.12 14.36
CA ASP A 128 12.96 -12.98 15.63
C ASP A 128 12.44 -11.54 15.80
N PHE A 129 11.32 -11.39 16.50
CA PHE A 129 10.80 -10.08 16.86
C PHE A 129 11.35 -9.68 18.24
N PRO A 130 11.97 -8.50 18.40
CA PRO A 130 12.68 -8.15 19.64
C PRO A 130 11.75 -7.74 20.80
N GLY A 131 10.44 -7.66 20.57
CA GLY A 131 9.45 -7.15 21.52
C GLY A 131 9.30 -5.64 21.42
N PHE A 132 8.07 -5.15 21.51
CA PHE A 132 7.67 -3.75 21.33
C PHE A 132 7.41 -3.08 22.68
N THR A 133 8.49 -2.63 23.31
CA THR A 133 8.46 -1.94 24.61
C THR A 133 9.38 -0.72 24.65
N ALA A 134 9.26 0.10 25.70
CA ALA A 134 10.12 1.26 25.92
C ALA A 134 11.61 0.89 26.10
N GLU A 135 11.88 -0.30 26.64
CA GLU A 135 13.22 -0.84 26.89
C GLU A 135 13.83 -1.54 25.66
N SER A 136 12.98 -1.94 24.71
CA SER A 136 13.40 -2.55 23.45
C SER A 136 14.05 -1.55 22.50
N ILE A 137 14.59 -2.05 21.38
CA ILE A 137 15.16 -1.22 20.29
C ILE A 137 14.16 -0.22 19.69
N PHE A 138 12.86 -0.45 19.88
CA PHE A 138 11.82 0.43 19.36
C PHE A 138 11.63 1.69 20.22
N HIS A 139 12.01 1.66 21.49
CA HIS A 139 11.74 2.73 22.48
C HIS A 139 10.26 3.17 22.52
N CYS A 140 9.35 2.25 22.20
CA CYS A 140 7.93 2.53 22.00
C CYS A 140 7.08 1.35 22.47
N SER A 141 5.90 1.61 23.03
CA SER A 141 4.95 0.60 23.47
C SER A 141 3.50 0.91 23.05
N PHE A 142 2.68 -0.12 23.01
CA PHE A 142 1.23 0.02 22.85
C PHE A 142 0.58 0.26 24.21
N VAL A 143 -0.27 1.29 24.32
CA VAL A 143 -0.99 1.64 25.55
C VAL A 143 -2.49 1.63 25.28
N ASN A 144 -3.23 0.75 25.95
CA ASN A 144 -4.69 0.72 25.88
C ASN A 144 -5.30 1.45 27.06
N ASP A 145 -6.21 2.37 26.79
CA ASP A 145 -7.14 2.88 27.79
C ASP A 145 -8.45 2.08 27.67
N GLU A 146 -8.72 1.21 28.64
CA GLU A 146 -9.90 0.34 28.62
C GLU A 146 -11.21 1.14 28.57
N ALA A 147 -11.23 2.37 29.12
CA ALA A 147 -12.41 3.23 29.08
C ALA A 147 -12.76 3.68 27.65
N ASN A 148 -11.79 3.68 26.74
CA ASN A 148 -11.98 4.01 25.34
C ASN A 148 -12.44 2.81 24.50
N ASN A 149 -12.36 1.57 24.99
CA ASN A 149 -12.81 0.40 24.22
C ASN A 149 -14.33 0.41 24.04
N LYS A 150 -14.82 0.16 22.83
CA LYS A 150 -16.26 0.18 22.51
C LYS A 150 -16.76 -1.19 22.10
N THR A 151 -17.83 -1.63 22.75
CA THR A 151 -18.40 -2.96 22.52
C THR A 151 -19.52 -2.92 21.49
N VAL A 152 -19.38 -3.72 20.44
CA VAL A 152 -20.47 -4.07 19.53
C VAL A 152 -21.16 -5.33 20.07
N LYS A 153 -22.47 -5.25 20.32
CA LYS A 153 -23.24 -6.37 20.90
C LYS A 153 -23.31 -7.54 19.92
N GLN A 154 -22.80 -8.71 20.32
CA GLN A 154 -22.89 -9.95 19.54
C GLN A 154 -24.33 -10.27 19.12
N ALA A 155 -25.31 -10.10 20.02
CA ALA A 155 -26.73 -10.34 19.73
C ALA A 155 -27.25 -9.53 18.53
N LYS A 156 -26.80 -8.27 18.35
CA LYS A 156 -27.19 -7.45 17.20
C LYS A 156 -26.54 -7.96 15.90
N ILE A 157 -25.29 -8.42 15.98
CA ILE A 157 -24.60 -9.01 14.82
C ILE A 157 -25.35 -10.28 14.38
N ASP A 158 -25.68 -11.16 15.33
CA ASP A 158 -26.39 -12.41 15.05
C ASP A 158 -27.81 -12.16 14.53
N GLU A 159 -28.51 -11.14 15.05
CA GLU A 159 -29.81 -10.70 14.55
C GLU A 159 -29.72 -10.26 13.08
N ILE A 160 -28.75 -9.42 12.72
CA ILE A 160 -28.55 -8.95 11.34
C ILE A 160 -28.19 -10.14 10.42
N LEU A 161 -27.26 -11.00 10.85
CA LEU A 161 -26.84 -12.16 10.07
C LEU A 161 -27.94 -13.22 9.91
N GLY A 162 -28.82 -13.35 10.89
CA GLY A 162 -29.92 -14.31 10.92
C GLY A 162 -31.20 -13.83 10.23
N ASN A 163 -31.35 -12.52 9.98
CA ASN A 163 -32.53 -11.98 9.34
C ASN A 163 -32.57 -12.35 7.85
N SER A 164 -33.49 -13.25 7.48
CA SER A 164 -33.68 -13.77 6.13
C SER A 164 -34.26 -12.77 5.13
N GLU A 165 -34.90 -11.69 5.59
CA GLU A 165 -35.48 -10.64 4.74
C GLU A 165 -34.42 -9.70 4.16
N LEU A 166 -33.23 -9.64 4.78
CA LEU A 166 -32.14 -8.79 4.34
C LEU A 166 -31.31 -9.43 3.24
N THR A 167 -30.92 -8.63 2.25
CA THR A 167 -29.88 -9.05 1.32
C THR A 167 -28.50 -9.06 2.00
N ASN A 168 -27.51 -9.74 1.42
CA ASN A 168 -26.14 -9.68 1.94
C ASN A 168 -25.58 -8.24 1.92
N PHE A 169 -26.02 -7.42 0.97
CA PHE A 169 -25.69 -5.99 0.92
C PHE A 169 -26.26 -5.25 2.13
N ASP A 170 -27.56 -5.41 2.40
CA ASP A 170 -28.21 -4.77 3.56
C ASP A 170 -27.58 -5.22 4.88
N ARG A 171 -27.24 -6.51 5.01
CA ARG A 171 -26.53 -7.03 6.19
C ARG A 171 -25.17 -6.37 6.37
N THR A 172 -24.43 -6.21 5.28
CA THR A 172 -23.10 -5.58 5.29
C THR A 172 -23.17 -4.12 5.72
N VAL A 173 -24.08 -3.35 5.12
CA VAL A 173 -24.29 -1.93 5.49
C VAL A 173 -24.66 -1.82 6.96
N ARG A 174 -25.66 -2.57 7.43
CA ARG A 174 -26.09 -2.52 8.84
C ARG A 174 -24.99 -2.93 9.82
N ILE A 175 -24.15 -3.91 9.46
CA ILE A 175 -22.99 -4.26 10.29
C ILE A 175 -21.98 -3.13 10.32
N CYS A 176 -21.69 -2.49 9.18
CA CYS A 176 -20.79 -1.35 9.14
C CYS A 176 -21.33 -0.17 9.95
N ASP A 177 -22.65 0.06 9.93
CA ASP A 177 -23.31 1.08 10.76
C ASP A 177 -23.08 0.80 12.25
N LEU A 178 -23.16 -0.45 12.72
CA LEU A 178 -22.86 -0.77 14.12
C LEU A 178 -21.43 -0.39 14.54
N TYR A 179 -20.45 -0.63 13.65
CA TYR A 179 -19.06 -0.24 13.89
C TYR A 179 -18.85 1.27 13.78
N LYS A 180 -19.55 1.92 12.83
CA LYS A 180 -19.54 3.37 12.65
C LYS A 180 -20.12 4.09 13.88
N ASP A 181 -21.24 3.63 14.41
CA ASP A 181 -21.85 4.17 15.62
C ASP A 181 -20.90 4.05 16.83
N ALA A 182 -20.28 2.87 17.01
CA ALA A 182 -19.31 2.66 18.07
C ALA A 182 -18.06 3.54 17.90
N TYR A 183 -17.64 3.80 16.66
CA TYR A 183 -16.52 4.68 16.35
C TYR A 183 -16.85 6.16 16.55
N ILE A 184 -18.07 6.59 16.22
CA ILE A 184 -18.55 7.94 16.55
C ILE A 184 -18.58 8.13 18.06
N ASP A 185 -19.10 7.15 18.81
CA ASP A 185 -19.09 7.18 20.28
C ASP A 185 -17.67 7.24 20.87
N LEU A 186 -16.70 6.58 20.23
CA LEU A 186 -15.28 6.73 20.58
C LEU A 186 -14.79 8.17 20.35
N LEU A 187 -15.08 8.78 19.21
CA LEU A 187 -14.60 10.13 18.89
C LEU A 187 -15.26 11.21 19.76
N GLU A 188 -16.54 11.07 20.09
CA GLU A 188 -17.31 12.09 20.80
C GLU A 188 -17.21 11.97 22.33
N ASN A 189 -17.12 10.74 22.86
CA ASN A 189 -17.28 10.49 24.31
C ASN A 189 -16.01 9.98 25.01
N SER A 190 -14.86 9.96 24.34
CA SER A 190 -13.58 9.60 24.97
C SER A 190 -12.96 10.79 25.72
N LEU A 191 -12.50 10.57 26.95
CA LEU A 191 -11.79 11.59 27.74
C LEU A 191 -10.44 11.96 27.11
N SER A 192 -9.76 10.96 26.56
CA SER A 192 -8.53 11.14 25.77
C SER A 192 -8.71 10.42 24.44
N ILE A 193 -8.56 11.15 23.34
CA ILE A 193 -8.73 10.56 22.00
C ILE A 193 -7.51 9.67 21.72
N PRO A 194 -7.69 8.37 21.48
CA PRO A 194 -6.58 7.48 21.15
C PRO A 194 -5.96 7.87 19.80
N ALA A 195 -4.69 7.54 19.60
CA ALA A 195 -4.01 7.80 18.34
C ALA A 195 -4.49 6.88 17.21
N ILE A 196 -4.92 5.65 17.53
CA ILE A 196 -5.37 4.64 16.56
C ILE A 196 -6.57 3.87 17.12
N CYS A 197 -7.53 3.54 16.26
CA CYS A 197 -8.63 2.64 16.57
C CYS A 197 -8.45 1.26 15.91
N PHE A 198 -8.45 0.20 16.70
CA PHE A 198 -8.41 -1.18 16.22
C PHE A 198 -9.82 -1.73 16.12
N ILE A 199 -10.25 -2.14 14.92
CA ILE A 199 -11.57 -2.70 14.69
C ILE A 199 -11.44 -4.19 14.45
N VAL A 200 -12.02 -5.00 15.33
CA VAL A 200 -11.98 -6.46 15.22
C VAL A 200 -13.27 -6.96 14.59
N ILE A 201 -13.13 -7.63 13.43
CA ILE A 201 -14.25 -8.20 12.69
C ILE A 201 -14.40 -9.70 13.04
N PRO A 202 -15.57 -10.11 13.56
CA PRO A 202 -15.87 -11.50 13.86
C PRO A 202 -15.72 -12.43 12.65
N SER A 203 -15.31 -13.67 12.92
CA SER A 203 -15.08 -14.68 11.88
C SER A 203 -16.34 -14.99 11.07
N ASN A 204 -17.51 -15.01 11.71
CA ASN A 204 -18.80 -15.28 11.06
C ASN A 204 -19.25 -14.14 10.12
N VAL A 205 -18.93 -12.88 10.47
CA VAL A 205 -19.17 -11.71 9.61
C VAL A 205 -18.25 -11.78 8.40
N PHE A 206 -16.95 -11.94 8.62
CA PHE A 206 -15.97 -11.94 7.54
C PHE A 206 -16.21 -13.05 6.51
N LYS A 207 -16.47 -14.28 6.97
CA LYS A 207 -16.71 -15.43 6.08
C LYS A 207 -17.96 -15.27 5.21
N LYS A 208 -18.97 -14.52 5.67
CA LYS A 208 -20.24 -14.36 4.96
C LYS A 208 -20.31 -13.10 4.11
N LEU A 209 -19.63 -12.02 4.53
CA LEU A 209 -19.86 -10.67 4.02
C LEU A 209 -18.59 -9.95 3.56
N SER A 210 -17.41 -10.58 3.59
CA SER A 210 -16.14 -9.94 3.20
C SER A 210 -16.16 -9.35 1.79
N SER A 211 -16.63 -10.14 0.82
CA SER A 211 -16.81 -9.74 -0.58
C SER A 211 -18.17 -10.26 -1.06
N ILE A 212 -19.03 -9.35 -1.49
CA ILE A 212 -20.38 -9.69 -1.96
C ILE A 212 -20.53 -9.25 -3.43
N PRO A 213 -21.16 -10.05 -4.30
CA PRO A 213 -21.44 -9.65 -5.67
C PRO A 213 -22.31 -8.38 -5.70
N TYR A 214 -21.96 -7.41 -6.54
CA TYR A 214 -22.66 -6.15 -6.68
C TYR A 214 -22.75 -5.76 -8.16
N LYS A 215 -23.94 -5.76 -8.75
CA LYS A 215 -24.26 -5.32 -10.14
C LYS A 215 -23.20 -5.71 -11.21
N GLY A 216 -23.48 -6.78 -11.96
CA GLY A 216 -22.56 -7.27 -12.99
C GLY A 216 -21.37 -7.98 -12.38
N ASN A 217 -20.16 -7.68 -12.84
CA ASN A 217 -18.92 -8.29 -12.34
C ASN A 217 -18.19 -7.44 -11.27
N LEU A 218 -18.90 -6.55 -10.58
CA LEU A 218 -18.30 -5.78 -9.49
C LEU A 218 -18.58 -6.49 -8.16
N PHE A 219 -17.67 -6.35 -7.20
CA PHE A 219 -17.85 -6.87 -5.85
C PHE A 219 -17.77 -5.72 -4.85
N PHE A 220 -18.62 -5.80 -3.85
CA PHE A 220 -18.64 -4.87 -2.73
C PHE A 220 -17.85 -5.47 -1.58
N ASN A 221 -16.87 -4.73 -1.07
CA ASN A 221 -15.95 -5.20 -0.04
C ASN A 221 -16.26 -4.52 1.29
N LEU A 222 -16.56 -5.34 2.31
CA LEU A 222 -16.97 -4.86 3.63
C LEU A 222 -15.92 -3.95 4.29
N ARG A 223 -14.63 -4.29 4.19
CA ARG A 223 -13.57 -3.53 4.87
C ARG A 223 -13.31 -2.20 4.20
N ARG A 224 -13.28 -2.18 2.86
CA ARG A 224 -13.10 -0.96 2.07
C ARG A 224 -14.26 0.01 2.29
N TYR A 225 -15.49 -0.51 2.29
CA TYR A 225 -16.68 0.27 2.60
C TYR A 225 -16.65 0.82 4.03
N LEU A 226 -16.44 -0.03 5.04
CA LEU A 226 -16.36 0.41 6.43
C LEU A 226 -15.32 1.51 6.58
N LYS A 227 -14.12 1.30 6.06
CA LYS A 227 -13.03 2.28 6.15
C LYS A 227 -13.39 3.61 5.48
N ALA A 228 -13.99 3.59 4.30
CA ALA A 228 -14.46 4.80 3.62
C ALA A 228 -15.46 5.58 4.47
N GLN A 229 -16.37 4.88 5.16
CA GLN A 229 -17.37 5.49 6.04
C GLN A 229 -16.77 6.09 7.32
N LEU A 230 -15.64 5.57 7.81
CA LEU A 230 -14.99 6.06 9.03
C LEU A 230 -14.06 7.24 8.78
N ILE A 231 -13.31 7.24 7.68
CA ILE A 231 -12.32 8.29 7.39
C ILE A 231 -12.95 9.63 6.98
N THR A 232 -14.21 9.63 6.57
CA THR A 232 -14.97 10.84 6.21
C THR A 232 -15.60 11.53 7.41
N LEU A 233 -15.55 10.91 8.59
CA LEU A 233 -16.09 11.49 9.82
C LEU A 233 -15.21 12.66 10.31
N PRO A 234 -15.82 13.67 10.94
CA PRO A 234 -15.07 14.76 11.54
C PRO A 234 -14.15 14.24 12.64
N ASN A 235 -12.93 14.76 12.71
CA ASN A 235 -11.89 14.34 13.67
C ASN A 235 -11.54 12.84 13.61
N ALA A 236 -11.75 12.18 12.46
CA ALA A 236 -11.39 10.78 12.29
C ALA A 236 -9.91 10.53 12.64
N ILE A 237 -9.69 9.47 13.39
CA ILE A 237 -8.38 8.90 13.69
C ILE A 237 -8.09 7.70 12.77
N PRO A 238 -6.82 7.31 12.58
CA PRO A 238 -6.46 6.12 11.82
C PRO A 238 -7.14 4.86 12.37
N VAL A 239 -7.57 3.98 11.46
CA VAL A 239 -8.16 2.68 11.80
C VAL A 239 -7.28 1.52 11.34
N GLN A 240 -7.18 0.47 12.15
CA GLN A 240 -6.59 -0.81 11.77
C GLN A 240 -7.65 -1.90 11.92
N ILE A 241 -8.07 -2.48 10.80
CA ILE A 241 -9.02 -3.60 10.82
C ILE A 241 -8.22 -4.88 11.07
N ILE A 242 -8.67 -5.69 12.03
CA ILE A 242 -8.09 -6.97 12.42
C ILE A 242 -9.18 -8.05 12.30
N LEU A 243 -8.83 -9.20 11.74
CA LEU A 243 -9.75 -10.33 11.63
C LEU A 243 -9.63 -11.23 12.87
N GLU A 244 -10.76 -11.68 13.40
CA GLU A 244 -10.78 -12.62 14.52
C GLU A 244 -9.98 -13.91 14.22
N ASP A 245 -10.09 -14.46 13.00
CA ASP A 245 -9.34 -15.65 12.60
C ASP A 245 -7.81 -15.42 12.59
N THR A 246 -7.32 -14.17 12.44
CA THR A 246 -5.89 -13.82 12.57
C THR A 246 -5.46 -13.90 14.02
N ILE A 247 -6.22 -13.27 14.92
CA ILE A 247 -5.96 -13.24 16.37
C ILE A 247 -5.99 -14.65 16.97
N LEU A 248 -6.94 -15.49 16.52
CA LEU A 248 -7.13 -16.85 17.03
C LEU A 248 -6.21 -17.89 16.37
N GLY A 249 -5.35 -17.51 15.43
CA GLY A 249 -4.48 -18.47 14.73
C GLY A 249 -5.21 -19.44 13.79
N LYS A 250 -6.44 -19.11 13.36
CA LYS A 250 -7.33 -19.99 12.57
C LYS A 250 -7.28 -19.72 11.06
N LYS A 251 -6.63 -18.64 10.63
CA LYS A 251 -6.49 -18.32 9.20
C LYS A 251 -5.55 -19.35 8.52
N LYS A 252 -5.98 -19.92 7.39
CA LYS A 252 -5.23 -20.97 6.65
C LYS A 252 -3.86 -20.49 6.16
N SER A 253 -3.80 -19.27 5.61
CA SER A 253 -2.59 -18.61 5.07
C SER A 253 -1.92 -17.68 6.09
N LEU A 254 -2.02 -18.00 7.39
CA LEU A 254 -1.49 -17.13 8.44
C LEU A 254 0.03 -17.19 8.50
N GLN A 255 0.65 -16.01 8.49
CA GLN A 255 2.10 -15.87 8.72
C GLN A 255 2.46 -16.26 10.15
N ASP A 256 3.74 -16.55 10.37
CA ASP A 256 4.35 -16.63 11.68
C ASP A 256 3.98 -15.43 12.58
N LEU A 257 3.80 -15.66 13.88
CA LEU A 257 3.58 -14.62 14.88
C LEU A 257 4.69 -13.55 14.87
N SER A 258 5.95 -13.92 14.65
CA SER A 258 7.05 -12.94 14.50
C SER A 258 6.79 -11.98 13.34
N MET A 259 6.39 -12.50 12.18
CA MET A 259 6.07 -11.67 11.01
C MET A 259 4.80 -10.85 11.21
N GLN A 260 3.79 -11.41 11.86
CA GLN A 260 2.61 -10.65 12.27
C GLN A 260 3.03 -9.45 13.13
N ALA A 261 3.90 -9.65 14.12
CA ALA A 261 4.40 -8.60 14.99
C ALA A 261 5.17 -7.53 14.21
N TRP A 262 6.12 -7.92 13.34
CA TRP A 262 6.86 -7.00 12.48
C TRP A 262 5.95 -6.13 11.62
N ASN A 263 4.99 -6.74 10.92
CA ASN A 263 4.07 -6.03 10.04
C ASN A 263 3.12 -5.12 10.84
N PHE A 264 2.55 -5.64 11.93
CA PHE A 264 1.61 -4.90 12.76
C PHE A 264 2.25 -3.68 13.44
N VAL A 265 3.45 -3.85 13.99
CA VAL A 265 4.16 -2.76 14.68
C VAL A 265 4.58 -1.66 13.71
N VAL A 266 5.15 -2.01 12.55
CA VAL A 266 5.56 -1.02 11.54
C VAL A 266 4.36 -0.23 11.01
N ALA A 267 3.28 -0.90 10.65
CA ALA A 267 2.08 -0.26 10.11
C ALA A 267 1.44 0.70 11.13
N ASN A 268 1.32 0.29 12.38
CA ASN A 268 0.73 1.13 13.42
C ASN A 268 1.68 2.25 13.88
N TYR A 269 2.99 2.03 13.87
CA TYR A 269 3.96 3.10 14.14
C TYR A 269 3.85 4.22 13.10
N TYR A 270 3.69 3.88 11.82
CA TYR A 270 3.47 4.86 10.76
C TYR A 270 2.10 5.55 10.84
N LYS A 271 1.03 4.82 11.20
CA LYS A 271 -0.29 5.41 11.50
C LYS A 271 -0.23 6.42 12.65
N ASN A 272 0.69 6.23 13.61
CA ASN A 272 0.96 7.21 14.67
C ASN A 272 1.99 8.29 14.28
N ILE A 273 2.12 8.60 12.98
CA ILE A 273 2.99 9.67 12.42
C ILE A 273 4.51 9.35 12.53
N GLY A 274 4.88 8.22 13.14
CA GLY A 274 6.25 7.75 13.18
C GLY A 274 6.77 7.34 11.80
N THR A 275 8.07 7.46 11.57
CA THR A 275 8.73 7.03 10.32
C THR A 275 9.63 5.84 10.64
N PRO A 276 9.27 4.62 10.20
CA PRO A 276 10.05 3.42 10.48
C PRO A 276 11.47 3.46 9.86
N TRP A 277 11.58 3.85 8.58
CA TRP A 277 12.82 4.00 7.83
C TRP A 277 12.65 5.00 6.69
N THR A 278 13.75 5.48 6.10
CA THR A 278 13.73 6.37 4.93
C THR A 278 14.66 5.89 3.81
N LEU A 279 14.59 6.48 2.63
CA LEU A 279 15.46 6.12 1.51
C LEU A 279 16.78 6.89 1.53
N THR A 280 17.88 6.20 1.18
CA THR A 280 19.15 6.86 0.84
C THR A 280 19.18 7.28 -0.62
N LEU A 281 18.37 8.28 -0.99
CA LEU A 281 18.40 8.86 -2.34
C LEU A 281 19.53 9.88 -2.48
N LYS A 282 20.11 9.96 -3.69
CA LYS A 282 21.11 11.00 -4.05
C LYS A 282 20.50 12.40 -3.96
N ASP A 283 19.26 12.55 -4.41
CA ASP A 283 18.48 13.80 -4.33
C ASP A 283 17.35 13.66 -3.30
N LYS A 284 17.57 14.18 -2.09
CA LYS A 284 16.57 14.19 -1.01
C LYS A 284 15.44 15.21 -1.24
N HIS A 285 15.57 16.11 -2.22
CA HIS A 285 14.59 17.15 -2.52
C HIS A 285 13.78 16.87 -3.80
N THR A 286 13.80 15.63 -4.29
CA THR A 286 12.89 15.17 -5.35
C THR A 286 11.48 14.91 -4.78
N CYS A 287 10.46 15.38 -5.49
CA CYS A 287 9.06 15.03 -5.25
C CYS A 287 8.62 13.96 -6.26
N PHE A 288 8.28 12.77 -5.77
CA PHE A 288 7.77 11.68 -6.61
C PHE A 288 6.24 11.71 -6.60
N ILE A 289 5.63 11.82 -7.78
CA ILE A 289 4.19 11.93 -7.95
C ILE A 289 3.67 10.71 -8.72
N GLY A 290 2.77 9.94 -8.12
CA GLY A 290 2.02 8.91 -8.83
C GLY A 290 0.69 9.47 -9.34
N ILE A 291 0.35 9.24 -10.60
CA ILE A 291 -0.98 9.55 -11.17
C ILE A 291 -1.65 8.27 -11.61
N SER A 292 -2.86 8.04 -11.11
CA SER A 292 -3.69 6.89 -11.48
C SER A 292 -5.14 7.30 -11.65
N PHE A 293 -5.95 6.41 -12.21
CA PHE A 293 -7.36 6.64 -12.44
C PHE A 293 -8.20 5.49 -11.94
N HIS A 294 -9.31 5.82 -11.29
CA HIS A 294 -10.20 4.84 -10.69
C HIS A 294 -11.62 5.01 -11.18
N LYS A 295 -12.31 3.88 -11.37
CA LYS A 295 -13.73 3.86 -11.71
C LYS A 295 -14.52 4.22 -10.46
N VAL A 296 -15.46 5.14 -10.59
CA VAL A 296 -16.41 5.47 -9.53
C VAL A 296 -17.64 4.58 -9.71
N LEU A 297 -18.04 3.87 -8.65
CA LEU A 297 -19.24 3.04 -8.65
C LEU A 297 -20.47 3.97 -8.73
N ASN A 298 -20.97 4.24 -9.93
CA ASN A 298 -22.20 5.02 -10.11
C ASN A 298 -23.32 4.17 -10.68
N ALA A 299 -24.56 4.41 -10.23
CA ALA A 299 -25.71 3.54 -10.51
C ALA A 299 -26.11 3.48 -12.00
N GLU A 300 -25.64 4.43 -12.82
CA GLU A 300 -26.11 4.63 -14.20
C GLU A 300 -25.09 4.40 -15.32
N ASN A 301 -23.78 4.23 -15.08
CA ASN A 301 -22.83 3.69 -16.09
C ASN A 301 -21.38 3.65 -15.59
N ASN A 302 -20.60 2.67 -16.07
CA ASN A 302 -19.16 2.46 -15.82
C ASN A 302 -18.22 3.55 -16.43
N MET A 303 -18.74 4.72 -16.82
CA MET A 303 -17.99 5.73 -17.59
C MET A 303 -17.35 6.82 -16.74
N VAL A 304 -17.66 6.91 -15.44
CA VAL A 304 -17.12 7.96 -14.57
C VAL A 304 -15.82 7.50 -13.92
N ARG A 305 -14.77 8.30 -14.06
CA ARG A 305 -13.46 8.10 -13.45
C ARG A 305 -13.06 9.29 -12.60
N SER A 306 -12.30 9.04 -11.54
CA SER A 306 -11.61 10.08 -10.78
C SER A 306 -10.11 9.88 -10.91
N SER A 307 -9.35 10.97 -11.09
CA SER A 307 -7.90 10.91 -11.02
C SER A 307 -7.43 11.01 -9.58
N ILE A 308 -6.50 10.16 -9.20
CA ILE A 308 -5.84 10.24 -7.90
C ILE A 308 -4.37 10.54 -8.16
N ALA A 309 -3.90 11.66 -7.62
CA ALA A 309 -2.49 12.03 -7.63
C ALA A 309 -1.95 11.92 -6.21
N GLN A 310 -0.75 11.36 -6.03
CA GLN A 310 -0.12 11.30 -4.71
C GLN A 310 1.33 11.74 -4.81
N ALA A 311 1.77 12.56 -3.86
CA ALA A 311 3.13 13.07 -3.82
C ALA A 311 3.87 12.51 -2.60
N PHE A 312 5.09 12.03 -2.82
CA PHE A 312 5.96 11.43 -1.83
C PHE A 312 7.30 12.16 -1.77
N ASN A 313 7.82 12.32 -0.55
CA ASN A 313 9.19 12.73 -0.31
C ASN A 313 10.10 11.51 -0.08
N TYR A 314 11.40 11.74 0.09
CA TYR A 314 12.39 10.68 0.37
C TYR A 314 12.15 9.92 1.68
N GLU A 315 11.41 10.50 2.64
CA GLU A 315 11.01 9.86 3.89
C GLU A 315 9.86 8.86 3.70
N GLY A 316 9.30 8.76 2.49
CA GLY A 316 8.13 7.94 2.18
C GLY A 316 6.82 8.49 2.72
N LYS A 317 6.83 9.72 3.26
CA LYS A 317 5.60 10.39 3.68
C LYS A 317 4.84 10.87 2.45
N GLY A 318 3.64 10.31 2.28
CA GLY A 318 2.77 10.58 1.14
C GLY A 318 1.59 11.49 1.49
N ILE A 319 1.29 12.42 0.58
CA ILE A 319 0.02 13.16 0.56
C ILE A 319 -0.87 12.69 -0.59
N VAL A 320 -2.17 12.67 -0.34
CA VAL A 320 -3.21 12.27 -1.30
C VAL A 320 -3.90 13.49 -1.87
N PHE A 321 -4.05 13.49 -3.19
CA PHE A 321 -4.91 14.39 -3.91
C PHE A 321 -5.95 13.59 -4.69
N ILE A 322 -7.22 13.91 -4.47
CA ILE A 322 -8.35 13.29 -5.17
C ILE A 322 -8.92 14.36 -6.09
N GLY A 323 -8.79 14.13 -7.39
CA GLY A 323 -9.27 15.02 -8.42
C GLY A 323 -10.77 14.86 -8.66
N LYS A 324 -11.35 15.81 -9.42
CA LYS A 324 -12.76 15.77 -9.79
C LYS A 324 -13.06 14.56 -10.67
N SER A 325 -14.25 14.01 -10.50
CA SER A 325 -14.80 12.97 -11.37
C SER A 325 -15.03 13.52 -12.79
N PHE A 326 -14.73 12.72 -13.80
CA PHE A 326 -14.93 13.03 -15.22
C PHE A 326 -15.41 11.78 -15.97
N LYS A 327 -16.09 11.98 -17.11
CA LYS A 327 -16.49 10.87 -17.99
C LYS A 327 -15.36 10.53 -18.94
N TRP A 328 -15.05 9.26 -19.08
CA TRP A 328 -14.10 8.75 -20.08
C TRP A 328 -14.81 7.81 -21.05
N ASP A 329 -14.78 8.15 -22.33
CA ASP A 329 -15.28 7.30 -23.41
C ASP A 329 -14.11 6.52 -24.01
N ALA A 330 -13.99 5.24 -23.63
CA ALA A 330 -12.89 4.40 -24.08
C ALA A 330 -12.98 4.04 -25.58
N GLU A 331 -14.20 3.91 -26.12
CA GLU A 331 -14.42 3.55 -27.51
C GLU A 331 -14.10 4.74 -28.42
N ALA A 332 -14.57 5.94 -28.07
CA ALA A 332 -14.29 7.15 -28.85
C ALA A 332 -12.79 7.48 -28.90
N ASN A 333 -12.06 7.20 -27.82
CA ASN A 333 -10.63 7.51 -27.70
C ASN A 333 -9.71 6.34 -28.10
N ASN A 334 -10.26 5.17 -28.49
CA ASN A 334 -9.52 3.94 -28.78
C ASN A 334 -8.53 3.50 -27.68
N THR A 335 -8.82 3.83 -26.42
CA THR A 335 -8.00 3.41 -25.29
C THR A 335 -8.84 3.29 -24.02
N ALA A 336 -8.62 2.20 -23.30
CA ALA A 336 -9.25 1.96 -22.01
C ALA A 336 -8.69 2.87 -20.92
N ALA A 337 -7.47 3.40 -21.08
CA ALA A 337 -6.82 4.29 -20.12
C ALA A 337 -7.24 5.75 -20.34
N PRO A 338 -7.56 6.52 -19.29
CA PRO A 338 -7.97 7.89 -19.46
C PRO A 338 -6.77 8.84 -19.51
N HIS A 339 -6.96 9.95 -20.23
CA HIS A 339 -5.98 11.01 -20.37
C HIS A 339 -6.57 12.33 -19.92
N LEU A 340 -5.71 13.23 -19.42
CA LEU A 340 -6.15 14.49 -18.85
C LEU A 340 -6.17 15.60 -19.90
N THR A 341 -7.16 16.50 -19.80
CA THR A 341 -7.15 17.75 -20.56
C THR A 341 -6.07 18.67 -20.02
N TYR A 342 -5.62 19.63 -20.84
CA TYR A 342 -4.60 20.61 -20.45
C TYR A 342 -4.96 21.33 -19.14
N ASP A 343 -6.15 21.92 -19.08
CA ASP A 343 -6.58 22.73 -17.93
C ASP A 343 -6.71 21.89 -16.66
N TYR A 344 -7.21 20.65 -16.79
CA TYR A 344 -7.35 19.75 -15.65
C TYR A 344 -5.99 19.34 -15.10
N ALA A 345 -5.09 18.86 -15.96
CA ALA A 345 -3.73 18.47 -15.58
C ALA A 345 -2.99 19.63 -14.91
N LYS A 346 -3.10 20.83 -15.48
CA LYS A 346 -2.49 22.06 -14.97
C LYS A 346 -3.00 22.47 -13.59
N ASN A 347 -4.31 22.43 -13.36
CA ASN A 347 -4.88 22.79 -12.06
C ASN A 347 -4.57 21.73 -11.01
N MET A 348 -4.73 20.44 -11.35
CA MET A 348 -4.44 19.32 -10.46
C MET A 348 -3.00 19.37 -9.94
N ILE A 349 -2.00 19.51 -10.82
CA ILE A 349 -0.60 19.47 -10.41
C ILE A 349 -0.20 20.69 -9.57
N GLN A 350 -0.81 21.86 -9.83
CA GLN A 350 -0.60 23.06 -9.00
C GLN A 350 -1.05 22.80 -7.56
N GLU A 351 -2.23 22.21 -7.39
CA GLU A 351 -2.77 21.87 -6.07
C GLU A 351 -1.92 20.81 -5.36
N VAL A 352 -1.50 19.75 -6.08
CA VAL A 352 -0.61 18.70 -5.55
C VAL A 352 0.70 19.30 -5.03
N ILE A 353 1.37 20.14 -5.83
CA ILE A 353 2.65 20.75 -5.44
C ILE A 353 2.47 21.74 -4.29
N GLN A 354 1.40 22.53 -4.29
CA GLN A 354 1.13 23.46 -3.18
C GLN A 354 0.89 22.70 -1.87
N LYS A 355 0.14 21.59 -1.90
CA LYS A 355 -0.04 20.72 -0.73
C LYS A 355 1.30 20.09 -0.31
N TYR A 356 2.09 19.60 -1.27
CA TYR A 356 3.40 19.02 -1.00
C TYR A 356 4.33 20.03 -0.30
N LYS A 357 4.40 21.26 -0.79
CA LYS A 357 5.19 22.33 -0.16
C LYS A 357 4.74 22.57 1.28
N LYS A 358 3.44 22.74 1.53
CA LYS A 358 2.92 22.94 2.88
C LYS A 358 3.27 21.78 3.81
N PHE A 359 3.13 20.55 3.31
CA PHE A 359 3.47 19.33 4.05
C PHE A 359 4.96 19.25 4.37
N ASN A 360 5.82 19.63 3.42
CA ASN A 360 7.27 19.63 3.53
C ASN A 360 7.83 20.94 4.11
N GLN A 361 7.16 21.53 5.11
CA GLN A 361 7.61 22.73 5.83
C GLN A 361 7.86 23.96 4.92
N ASN A 362 7.08 24.10 3.86
CA ASN A 362 7.20 25.12 2.81
C ASN A 362 8.49 25.05 1.96
N LEU A 363 9.26 23.97 2.05
CA LEU A 363 10.41 23.75 1.19
C LEU A 363 9.96 23.25 -0.20
N PRO A 364 10.28 23.98 -1.29
CA PRO A 364 9.99 23.52 -2.65
C PRO A 364 10.89 22.35 -3.04
N PRO A 365 10.40 21.37 -3.83
CA PRO A 365 11.27 20.38 -4.43
C PRO A 365 12.16 21.02 -5.50
N ILE A 366 13.33 20.43 -5.72
CA ILE A 366 14.25 20.85 -6.80
C ILE A 366 14.05 20.03 -8.08
N ARG A 367 13.33 18.92 -7.97
CA ARG A 367 13.00 18.02 -9.07
C ARG A 367 11.63 17.38 -8.84
N VAL A 368 10.85 17.23 -9.91
CA VAL A 368 9.55 16.56 -9.87
C VAL A 368 9.59 15.38 -10.83
N VAL A 369 9.29 14.19 -10.31
CA VAL A 369 9.21 12.95 -11.10
C VAL A 369 7.77 12.47 -11.09
N ILE A 370 7.17 12.28 -12.25
CA ILE A 370 5.80 11.81 -12.40
C ILE A 370 5.79 10.38 -12.92
N HIS A 371 5.19 9.47 -12.16
CA HIS A 371 4.96 8.08 -12.52
C HIS A 371 3.51 7.88 -12.97
N LYS A 372 3.34 7.30 -14.16
CA LYS A 372 2.05 6.91 -14.71
C LYS A 372 2.09 5.46 -15.20
N THR A 373 0.97 4.75 -15.10
CA THR A 373 0.81 3.38 -15.64
C THR A 373 0.48 3.36 -17.13
N THR A 374 0.26 4.52 -17.73
CA THR A 374 -0.17 4.71 -19.12
C THR A 374 0.79 5.68 -19.81
N ASP A 375 0.76 5.69 -21.14
CA ASP A 375 1.55 6.67 -21.89
C ASP A 375 1.03 8.09 -21.66
N PHE A 376 1.91 9.06 -21.91
CA PHE A 376 1.59 10.49 -21.85
C PHE A 376 1.08 10.98 -23.20
N TRP A 377 0.03 11.81 -23.19
CA TRP A 377 -0.52 12.45 -24.38
C TRP A 377 -0.13 13.92 -24.48
N THR A 378 0.31 14.33 -25.67
CA THR A 378 0.65 15.71 -26.01
C THR A 378 -0.40 16.33 -26.93
N ALA A 379 -0.42 17.67 -27.00
CA ALA A 379 -1.28 18.40 -27.93
C ALA A 379 -0.98 18.05 -29.41
N ALA A 380 0.20 17.52 -29.71
CA ALA A 380 0.57 17.04 -31.04
C ALA A 380 -0.06 15.69 -31.39
N GLN A 381 -0.34 14.85 -30.39
CA GLN A 381 -0.93 13.52 -30.57
C GLN A 381 -2.46 13.55 -30.50
N HIS A 382 -3.02 14.42 -29.67
CA HIS A 382 -4.46 14.53 -29.47
C HIS A 382 -4.89 16.00 -29.27
N THR A 383 -6.00 16.41 -29.87
CA THR A 383 -6.47 17.81 -29.82
C THR A 383 -7.02 18.19 -28.45
N ASP A 384 -7.80 17.30 -27.85
CA ASP A 384 -8.57 17.62 -26.63
C ASP A 384 -7.83 17.28 -25.32
N TYR A 385 -6.75 16.50 -25.42
CA TYR A 385 -5.98 15.98 -24.30
C TYR A 385 -4.51 16.30 -24.50
N ALA A 386 -3.98 17.14 -23.61
CA ALA A 386 -2.61 17.65 -23.66
C ALA A 386 -2.07 17.69 -22.23
N GLU A 387 -2.00 16.50 -21.63
CA GLU A 387 -1.65 16.34 -20.22
C GLU A 387 -0.19 16.70 -19.97
N VAL A 388 0.72 16.44 -20.91
CA VAL A 388 2.14 16.78 -20.78
C VAL A 388 2.33 18.28 -20.62
N GLU A 389 1.75 19.06 -21.52
CA GLU A 389 1.84 20.53 -21.50
C GLU A 389 1.15 21.09 -20.25
N GLY A 390 -0.03 20.56 -19.90
CA GLY A 390 -0.75 20.96 -18.70
C GLY A 390 0.06 20.71 -17.42
N LEU A 391 0.64 19.51 -17.29
CA LEU A 391 1.49 19.14 -16.15
C LEU A 391 2.71 20.06 -16.05
N LYS A 392 3.47 20.22 -17.15
CA LYS A 392 4.70 21.04 -17.15
C LYS A 392 4.44 22.51 -16.84
N ASP A 393 3.43 23.10 -17.47
CA ASP A 393 3.06 24.50 -17.22
C ASP A 393 2.54 24.70 -15.80
N GLY A 394 1.82 23.71 -15.26
CA GLY A 394 1.37 23.74 -13.87
C GLY A 394 2.52 23.69 -12.87
N ILE A 395 3.51 22.82 -13.10
CA ILE A 395 4.71 22.71 -12.26
C ILE A 395 5.51 24.00 -12.30
N ARG A 396 5.82 24.50 -13.51
CA ARG A 396 6.62 25.72 -13.72
C ARG A 396 5.96 26.97 -13.15
N LYS A 397 4.63 27.07 -13.23
CA LYS A 397 3.88 28.17 -12.60
C LYS A 397 4.06 28.22 -11.08
N VAL A 398 4.31 27.10 -10.40
CA VAL A 398 4.45 27.05 -8.93
C VAL A 398 5.91 27.05 -8.48
N LEU A 399 6.81 26.45 -9.26
CA LEU A 399 8.21 26.21 -8.88
C LEU A 399 9.23 27.04 -9.68
N GLY A 400 8.82 27.68 -10.78
CA GLY A 400 9.70 28.41 -11.70
C GLY A 400 10.11 27.57 -12.91
N GLU A 401 10.72 28.21 -13.91
CA GLU A 401 11.10 27.59 -15.19
C GLU A 401 12.31 26.63 -15.07
N GLU A 402 13.19 26.88 -14.10
CA GLU A 402 14.43 26.11 -13.90
C GLU A 402 14.21 24.74 -13.22
N ILE A 403 12.97 24.36 -12.95
CA ILE A 403 12.65 23.10 -12.28
C ILE A 403 12.88 21.90 -13.21
N THR A 404 13.61 20.90 -12.72
CA THR A 404 13.77 19.62 -13.45
C THR A 404 12.49 18.79 -13.34
N ILE A 405 12.00 18.31 -14.48
CA ILE A 405 10.78 17.50 -14.58
C ILE A 405 11.11 16.22 -15.34
N ASP A 406 10.81 15.07 -14.75
CA ASP A 406 10.86 13.79 -15.44
C ASP A 406 9.45 13.17 -15.51
N LEU A 407 9.02 12.81 -16.72
CA LEU A 407 7.77 12.11 -16.99
C LEU A 407 8.11 10.66 -17.33
N VAL A 408 7.68 9.73 -16.49
CA VAL A 408 8.06 8.32 -16.57
C VAL A 408 6.81 7.45 -16.61
N THR A 409 6.72 6.62 -17.65
CA THR A 409 5.71 5.58 -17.79
C THR A 409 6.27 4.26 -17.29
N ILE A 410 5.50 3.57 -16.45
CA ILE A 410 5.85 2.27 -15.87
C ILE A 410 4.75 1.28 -16.22
N LYS A 411 5.09 0.20 -16.92
CA LYS A 411 4.17 -0.85 -17.36
C LYS A 411 4.68 -2.23 -16.95
N SER A 412 3.83 -3.25 -17.01
CA SER A 412 4.32 -4.63 -16.98
C SER A 412 5.09 -4.90 -18.27
N ALA A 413 6.29 -5.47 -18.17
CA ALA A 413 7.02 -5.83 -19.38
C ALA A 413 6.40 -7.07 -20.04
N SER A 414 6.42 -7.08 -21.37
CA SER A 414 5.99 -8.22 -22.18
C SER A 414 7.07 -9.31 -22.30
N ILE A 415 8.32 -8.99 -21.94
CA ILE A 415 9.48 -9.87 -22.09
C ILE A 415 9.99 -10.26 -20.70
N LYS A 416 10.33 -11.55 -20.55
CA LYS A 416 10.98 -12.10 -19.35
C LYS A 416 12.36 -12.65 -19.71
N LEU A 417 13.38 -12.17 -19.01
CA LEU A 417 14.71 -12.76 -18.92
C LEU A 417 14.68 -14.05 -18.09
N LEU A 418 15.43 -15.05 -18.56
CA LEU A 418 15.67 -16.29 -17.87
C LEU A 418 17.18 -16.47 -17.66
N ARG A 419 17.56 -17.05 -16.52
CA ARG A 419 18.94 -17.44 -16.29
C ARG A 419 19.26 -18.69 -17.11
N ARG A 420 20.46 -18.72 -17.69
CA ARG A 420 20.94 -19.88 -18.44
C ARG A 420 21.14 -21.12 -17.55
N GLU A 421 21.52 -20.90 -16.30
CA GLU A 421 21.83 -21.92 -15.30
C GLU A 421 21.33 -21.50 -13.92
N GLY A 422 20.95 -22.49 -13.10
CA GLY A 422 20.45 -22.34 -11.74
C GLY A 422 18.93 -22.47 -11.63
N GLU A 423 18.46 -22.65 -10.40
CA GLU A 423 17.05 -22.89 -10.07
C GLU A 423 16.29 -21.60 -9.69
N TYR A 424 17.01 -20.50 -9.47
CA TYR A 424 16.43 -19.22 -9.08
C TYR A 424 16.22 -18.29 -10.28
N PRO A 425 15.25 -17.36 -10.21
CA PRO A 425 15.06 -16.34 -11.25
C PRO A 425 16.24 -15.36 -11.31
N VAL A 426 16.16 -14.41 -12.24
CA VAL A 426 17.11 -13.29 -12.32
C VAL A 426 17.13 -12.51 -11.00
N MET A 427 18.27 -11.86 -10.73
CA MET A 427 18.44 -11.08 -9.50
C MET A 427 17.56 -9.84 -9.53
N ARG A 428 16.94 -9.51 -8.39
CA ARG A 428 16.30 -8.21 -8.20
C ARG A 428 17.35 -7.11 -8.43
N GLY A 429 16.94 -6.02 -9.09
CA GLY A 429 17.81 -4.94 -9.54
C GLY A 429 18.41 -5.16 -10.94
N THR A 430 18.13 -6.27 -11.63
CA THR A 430 18.57 -6.45 -13.02
C THR A 430 17.83 -5.48 -13.95
N LEU A 431 18.58 -4.62 -14.63
CA LEU A 431 18.12 -3.68 -15.65
C LEU A 431 18.60 -4.13 -17.03
N LEU A 432 17.66 -4.34 -17.97
CA LEU A 432 17.96 -4.53 -19.38
C LEU A 432 17.63 -3.25 -20.15
N PRO A 433 18.62 -2.42 -20.52
CA PRO A 433 18.38 -1.27 -21.36
C PRO A 433 18.01 -1.72 -22.78
N LEU A 434 16.86 -1.26 -23.27
CA LEU A 434 16.42 -1.46 -24.66
C LEU A 434 16.97 -0.33 -25.54
N ASP A 435 16.89 0.90 -25.02
CA ASP A 435 17.47 2.11 -25.60
C ASP A 435 17.95 3.08 -24.48
N LYS A 436 18.09 4.38 -24.78
CA LYS A 436 18.56 5.39 -23.80
C LYS A 436 17.49 5.80 -22.78
N GLN A 437 16.21 5.67 -23.14
CA GLN A 437 15.04 6.14 -22.39
C GLN A 437 14.15 4.97 -21.95
N THR A 438 14.27 3.79 -22.58
CA THR A 438 13.45 2.61 -22.30
C THR A 438 14.29 1.43 -21.80
N GLY A 439 13.79 0.73 -20.78
CA GLY A 439 14.41 -0.49 -20.26
C GLY A 439 13.46 -1.37 -19.45
N ILE A 440 13.87 -2.61 -19.23
CA ILE A 440 13.16 -3.59 -18.41
C ILE A 440 13.87 -3.74 -17.07
N LEU A 441 13.20 -3.41 -15.98
CA LEU A 441 13.72 -3.49 -14.61
C LEU A 441 13.06 -4.63 -13.83
N TYR A 442 13.88 -5.49 -13.26
CA TYR A 442 13.45 -6.50 -12.30
C TYR A 442 13.39 -5.92 -10.89
N THR A 443 12.21 -5.46 -10.48
CA THR A 443 11.90 -5.12 -9.08
C THR A 443 11.62 -6.37 -8.24
N THR A 444 11.42 -7.52 -8.86
CA THR A 444 11.24 -8.81 -8.17
C THR A 444 12.25 -9.81 -8.71
N GLY A 445 12.70 -10.75 -7.89
CA GLY A 445 13.74 -11.71 -8.29
C GLY A 445 14.57 -12.23 -7.12
N TYR A 446 15.60 -13.00 -7.43
CA TYR A 446 16.51 -13.53 -6.43
C TYR A 446 17.14 -12.41 -5.59
N ILE A 447 17.12 -12.57 -4.26
CA ILE A 447 17.69 -11.61 -3.32
C ILE A 447 18.97 -12.23 -2.73
N PRO A 448 20.15 -11.68 -3.03
CA PRO A 448 21.41 -12.15 -2.46
C PRO A 448 21.42 -12.15 -0.93
N TYR A 449 20.85 -11.12 -0.29
CA TYR A 449 20.75 -11.04 1.18
C TYR A 449 20.02 -12.25 1.79
N TYR A 450 18.90 -12.66 1.20
CA TYR A 450 18.13 -13.82 1.67
C TYR A 450 18.64 -15.16 1.14
N GLU A 451 19.52 -15.14 0.14
CA GLU A 451 19.98 -16.33 -0.57
C GLU A 451 18.83 -17.15 -1.18
N THR A 452 17.70 -16.49 -1.49
CA THR A 452 16.52 -17.11 -2.09
C THR A 452 15.64 -16.07 -2.79
N PHE A 453 14.64 -16.54 -3.52
CA PHE A 453 13.52 -15.73 -4.00
C PHE A 453 12.25 -16.17 -3.27
N PRO A 454 11.70 -15.32 -2.38
CA PRO A 454 10.54 -15.71 -1.57
C PRO A 454 9.19 -15.57 -2.30
N GLY A 455 9.13 -15.25 -3.61
CA GLY A 455 7.85 -15.13 -4.34
C GLY A 455 7.26 -16.47 -4.77
N GLN A 456 5.97 -16.49 -5.12
CA GLN A 456 5.24 -17.72 -5.45
C GLN A 456 5.36 -18.15 -6.93
N HIS A 457 5.50 -17.20 -7.84
CA HIS A 457 5.54 -17.41 -9.29
C HIS A 457 6.77 -16.74 -9.92
N ILE A 458 6.82 -16.74 -11.25
CA ILE A 458 7.94 -16.18 -11.99
C ILE A 458 7.88 -14.65 -11.92
N PRO A 459 8.96 -13.97 -11.50
CA PRO A 459 9.05 -12.50 -11.48
C PRO A 459 8.50 -11.82 -12.72
N HIS A 460 7.62 -10.84 -12.50
CA HIS A 460 7.08 -9.96 -13.52
C HIS A 460 7.88 -8.64 -13.50
N PRO A 461 8.77 -8.40 -14.47
CA PRO A 461 9.54 -7.17 -14.51
C PRO A 461 8.70 -5.98 -15.00
N LEU A 462 9.20 -4.78 -14.73
CA LEU A 462 8.58 -3.53 -15.15
C LEU A 462 9.29 -3.00 -16.40
N GLU A 463 8.51 -2.57 -17.38
CA GLU A 463 9.01 -1.75 -18.49
C GLU A 463 8.94 -0.28 -18.07
N ILE A 464 10.10 0.38 -18.07
CA ILE A 464 10.26 1.79 -17.73
C ILE A 464 10.55 2.55 -19.00
N SER A 465 9.78 3.59 -19.27
CA SER A 465 9.98 4.50 -20.38
C SER A 465 9.99 5.94 -19.89
N ILE A 466 11.11 6.64 -20.09
CA ILE A 466 11.22 8.08 -19.86
C ILE A 466 10.61 8.77 -21.08
N PHE A 467 9.45 9.38 -20.90
CA PHE A 467 8.77 10.10 -21.98
C PHE A 467 9.47 11.43 -22.28
N GLU A 468 9.80 12.19 -21.23
CA GLU A 468 10.56 13.42 -21.30
C GLU A 468 11.26 13.64 -19.96
N GLY A 469 12.54 14.03 -19.98
CA GLY A 469 13.31 14.26 -18.76
C GLY A 469 14.81 14.39 -19.03
N GLU A 470 15.54 14.89 -18.03
CA GLU A 470 17.01 15.00 -18.07
C GLU A 470 17.70 13.83 -17.37
N SER A 471 16.95 13.08 -16.57
CA SER A 471 17.48 11.93 -15.83
C SER A 471 17.80 10.76 -16.74
N THR A 472 18.85 10.01 -16.38
CA THR A 472 19.22 8.80 -17.11
C THR A 472 18.29 7.64 -16.76
N LEU A 473 18.09 6.70 -17.69
CA LEU A 473 17.35 5.45 -17.44
C LEU A 473 17.85 4.71 -16.18
N LYS A 474 19.18 4.69 -15.97
CA LYS A 474 19.78 4.09 -14.79
C LYS A 474 19.35 4.79 -13.50
N GLN A 475 19.41 6.12 -13.46
CA GLN A 475 18.98 6.89 -12.28
C GLN A 475 17.50 6.66 -11.96
N VAL A 476 16.62 6.75 -12.96
CA VAL A 476 15.18 6.50 -12.78
C VAL A 476 14.94 5.06 -12.30
N SER A 477 15.69 4.09 -12.81
CA SER A 477 15.59 2.69 -12.39
C SER A 477 16.07 2.47 -10.95
N GLU A 478 17.18 3.12 -10.53
CA GLU A 478 17.66 3.12 -9.14
C GLU A 478 16.59 3.70 -8.19
N GLU A 479 15.94 4.80 -8.59
CA GLU A 479 14.87 5.47 -7.83
C GLU A 479 13.62 4.59 -7.72
N ILE A 480 13.16 3.98 -8.82
CA ILE A 480 12.02 3.05 -8.82
C ILE A 480 12.31 1.84 -7.93
N LEU A 481 13.51 1.28 -8.00
CA LEU A 481 13.92 0.17 -7.13
C LEU A 481 13.90 0.58 -5.65
N ALA A 482 14.32 1.80 -5.31
CA ALA A 482 14.25 2.32 -3.95
C ALA A 482 12.79 2.53 -3.49
N LEU A 483 11.94 3.13 -4.32
CA LEU A 483 10.53 3.37 -4.02
C LEU A 483 9.72 2.09 -3.78
N THR A 484 10.19 0.93 -4.27
CA THR A 484 9.58 -0.38 -3.95
C THR A 484 9.79 -0.82 -2.50
N LYS A 485 10.67 -0.17 -1.75
CA LYS A 485 10.97 -0.50 -0.34
C LYS A 485 10.31 0.47 0.64
N LEU A 486 9.44 1.36 0.17
CA LEU A 486 8.73 2.36 0.97
C LEU A 486 7.27 2.01 1.27
N ASN A 487 6.94 0.72 1.40
CA ASN A 487 5.61 0.32 1.85
C ASN A 487 5.59 0.10 3.37
N PHE A 488 5.10 1.09 4.12
CA PHE A 488 4.96 0.98 5.57
C PHE A 488 3.74 0.16 6.04
N ASN A 489 2.96 -0.46 5.14
CA ASN A 489 1.88 -1.39 5.53
C ASN A 489 2.41 -2.74 6.03
N ASN A 490 3.67 -3.05 5.71
CA ASN A 490 4.33 -4.29 6.09
C ASN A 490 5.83 -4.01 6.33
N CYS A 491 6.57 -5.01 6.78
CA CYS A 491 8.02 -4.97 6.97
C CYS A 491 8.73 -5.93 6.00
N ASN A 492 8.17 -6.07 4.79
CA ASN A 492 8.78 -6.86 3.72
C ASN A 492 10.02 -6.15 3.18
N PHE A 493 10.92 -6.91 2.55
CA PHE A 493 12.13 -6.36 1.92
C PHE A 493 11.79 -5.40 0.78
N PHE A 494 10.74 -5.70 0.02
CA PHE A 494 10.30 -4.94 -1.12
C PHE A 494 8.84 -5.25 -1.45
N ASP A 495 8.28 -4.42 -2.32
CA ASP A 495 7.05 -4.64 -3.06
C ASP A 495 7.32 -4.74 -4.56
N SER A 496 6.48 -5.45 -5.34
CA SER A 496 6.73 -5.55 -6.80
C SER A 496 6.63 -4.21 -7.55
N LEU A 497 5.85 -3.27 -7.02
CA LEU A 497 5.61 -1.95 -7.62
C LEU A 497 6.13 -0.85 -6.70
N PRO A 498 6.61 0.27 -7.26
CA PRO A 498 6.97 1.43 -6.47
C PRO A 498 5.75 1.99 -5.73
N ILE A 499 5.97 2.54 -4.54
CA ILE A 499 4.89 3.07 -3.69
C ILE A 499 4.00 4.09 -4.41
N THR A 500 4.56 4.86 -5.35
CA THR A 500 3.83 5.81 -6.20
C THR A 500 2.70 5.18 -7.02
N LEU A 501 2.81 3.90 -7.38
CA LEU A 501 1.76 3.19 -8.14
C LEU A 501 0.87 2.35 -7.23
N ARG A 502 1.49 1.61 -6.30
CA ARG A 502 0.77 0.73 -5.36
C ARG A 502 -0.22 1.50 -4.51
N PHE A 503 0.20 2.68 -4.06
CA PHE A 503 -0.63 3.47 -3.19
C PHE A 503 -1.88 4.00 -3.91
N ALA A 504 -1.69 4.45 -5.14
CA ALA A 504 -2.74 4.96 -5.99
C ALA A 504 -3.91 3.99 -6.11
N GLN A 505 -3.60 2.69 -6.22
CA GLN A 505 -4.59 1.62 -6.22
C GLN A 505 -5.39 1.55 -4.91
N LYS A 506 -4.71 1.47 -3.76
CA LYS A 506 -5.35 1.31 -2.44
C LYS A 506 -6.27 2.48 -2.07
N VAL A 507 -5.89 3.73 -2.42
CA VAL A 507 -6.78 4.88 -2.22
C VAL A 507 -8.06 4.70 -3.03
N GLY A 508 -7.92 4.40 -4.33
CA GLY A 508 -9.03 4.20 -5.26
C GLY A 508 -10.06 3.20 -4.78
N GLU A 509 -9.57 2.07 -4.27
CA GLU A 509 -10.38 0.98 -3.73
C GLU A 509 -11.24 1.37 -2.53
N ILE A 510 -10.84 2.40 -1.76
CA ILE A 510 -11.59 2.92 -0.61
C ILE A 510 -12.51 4.07 -1.04
N ILE A 511 -11.99 5.04 -1.81
CA ILE A 511 -12.73 6.27 -2.13
C ILE A 511 -13.96 6.02 -3.01
N GLN A 512 -14.00 4.91 -3.75
CA GLN A 512 -15.19 4.52 -4.53
C GLN A 512 -16.45 4.30 -3.65
N TYR A 513 -16.28 4.15 -2.34
CA TYR A 513 -17.36 4.00 -1.36
C TYR A 513 -17.67 5.28 -0.56
N ALA A 514 -16.94 6.38 -0.82
CA ALA A 514 -17.20 7.67 -0.21
C ALA A 514 -18.29 8.44 -0.97
N GLU A 515 -19.02 9.31 -0.27
CA GLU A 515 -19.99 10.21 -0.87
C GLU A 515 -19.29 11.29 -1.71
N GLU A 516 -19.93 11.80 -2.77
CA GLU A 516 -19.30 12.73 -3.74
C GLU A 516 -18.79 14.04 -3.09
N ASP A 517 -19.46 14.52 -2.04
CA ASP A 517 -19.12 15.76 -1.33
C ASP A 517 -18.32 15.52 -0.03
N ALA A 518 -17.90 14.29 0.24
CA ALA A 518 -17.20 13.96 1.47
C ALA A 518 -15.81 14.62 1.53
N THR A 519 -15.49 15.24 2.67
CA THR A 519 -14.14 15.74 2.93
C THR A 519 -13.25 14.56 3.32
N LEU A 520 -12.28 14.26 2.47
CA LEU A 520 -11.37 13.12 2.64
C LEU A 520 -10.02 13.58 3.23
N PRO A 521 -9.41 12.80 4.13
CA PRO A 521 -8.12 13.13 4.71
C PRO A 521 -7.01 13.06 3.65
N ASP A 522 -6.01 13.92 3.77
CA ASP A 522 -4.91 14.00 2.80
C ASP A 522 -3.70 13.13 3.16
N LYS A 523 -3.66 12.54 4.36
CA LYS A 523 -2.56 11.69 4.81
C LYS A 523 -2.75 10.25 4.38
N TYR A 524 -1.70 9.64 3.85
CA TYR A 524 -1.72 8.25 3.39
C TYR A 524 -2.28 7.28 4.45
N PHE A 525 -1.81 7.35 5.69
CA PHE A 525 -2.10 6.31 6.67
C PHE A 525 -3.60 6.07 6.98
N PHE A 526 -4.50 6.98 6.58
CA PHE A 526 -5.95 6.75 6.64
C PHE A 526 -6.44 5.71 5.63
N TYR A 527 -5.71 5.50 4.54
CA TYR A 527 -6.02 4.57 3.46
C TYR A 527 -5.26 3.24 3.58
N MET A 528 -4.36 3.11 4.56
CA MET A 528 -3.51 1.92 4.84
C MET A 528 -4.22 0.77 5.51
#